data_AF-A0A7S2ECG5-F1
#
_entry.id   AF-A0A7S2ECG5-F1
#
_cell.length_a   1.000
_cell.length_b   1.000
_cell.length_c   1.000
_cell.angle_alpha   90.00
_cell.angle_beta   90.00
_cell.angle_gamma   90.00
#
_symmetry.space_group_name_H-M   'P 1'
#
loop_
_entity.id
_entity.type
_entity.pdbx_description
1 polymer ?
#
loop_
_entity_poly.entity_id
_entity_poly.type
_entity_poly.pdbx_seq_one_letter_code
_entity_poly.pdbx_strand_id
1 'polypeptide(L)'
;EEAASSSSSPSMTEGVVYTVPPHLVESCLSELDFREKGGYERDVIEVALDDRGDDDDNEGDGGDEGDGGTTVVRALLYRGGPRNPAFWPRALLDVPFAAAVVSRSVGPSGPNDEYLYSLDGFLNGASS
;
A
#
# COMPACT_ATOMS: atom_id res chain seq x y z
N GLU A 1 7.86 -40.02 -0.95
CA GLU A 1 8.10 -38.70 -1.57
C GLU A 1 7.85 -37.63 -0.53
N GLU A 2 8.88 -36.87 -0.19
CA GLU A 2 8.83 -35.73 0.74
C GLU A 2 8.08 -34.57 0.09
N ALA A 3 7.13 -33.98 0.83
CA ALA A 3 6.57 -32.69 0.50
C ALA A 3 7.59 -31.59 0.85
N ALA A 4 8.12 -30.91 -0.17
CA ALA A 4 8.94 -29.74 0.02
C ALA A 4 8.11 -28.64 0.71
N SER A 5 8.41 -28.37 1.97
CA SER A 5 7.93 -27.19 2.69
C SER A 5 8.65 -25.97 2.12
N SER A 6 8.04 -25.28 1.16
CA SER A 6 8.55 -23.99 0.69
C SER A 6 8.20 -22.93 1.74
N SER A 7 9.17 -22.56 2.58
CA SER A 7 9.07 -21.35 3.38
C SER A 7 9.14 -20.13 2.45
N SER A 8 8.00 -19.72 1.89
CA SER A 8 7.90 -18.41 1.24
C SER A 8 8.00 -17.37 2.34
N SER A 9 9.11 -16.64 2.41
CA SER A 9 9.18 -15.43 3.23
C SER A 9 7.95 -14.57 2.93
N PRO A 10 7.29 -13.99 3.95
CA PRO A 10 6.16 -13.12 3.70
C PRO A 10 6.62 -11.99 2.77
N SER A 11 5.89 -11.77 1.67
CA SER A 11 6.11 -10.59 0.86
C SER A 11 5.53 -9.40 1.61
N MET A 12 6.40 -8.55 2.15
CA MET A 12 5.99 -7.30 2.80
C MET A 12 5.70 -6.24 1.73
N THR A 13 4.79 -5.33 2.02
CA THR A 13 4.52 -4.13 1.22
C THR A 13 4.38 -2.96 2.17
N GLU A 14 5.15 -1.91 1.92
CA GLU A 14 5.15 -0.69 2.73
C GLU A 14 4.19 0.34 2.14
N GLY A 15 3.68 1.20 3.00
CA GLY A 15 2.72 2.25 2.63
C GLY A 15 2.34 3.10 3.82
N VAL A 16 1.33 3.95 3.64
CA VAL A 16 0.82 4.85 4.68
C VAL A 16 -0.64 4.55 4.97
N VAL A 17 -1.01 4.58 6.25
CA VAL A 17 -2.39 4.52 6.72
C VAL A 17 -2.84 5.92 7.10
N TYR A 18 -3.99 6.35 6.60
CA TYR A 18 -4.57 7.67 6.89
C TYR A 18 -5.81 7.55 7.78
N THR A 19 -5.87 8.35 8.84
CA THR A 19 -7.08 8.51 9.66
C THR A 19 -7.95 9.62 9.06
N VAL A 20 -9.16 9.26 8.60
CA VAL A 20 -10.12 10.22 8.05
C VAL A 20 -11.07 10.71 9.14
N PRO A 21 -11.21 12.03 9.36
CA PRO A 21 -12.18 12.56 10.31
C PRO A 21 -13.60 12.08 10.01
N PRO A 22 -14.43 11.73 11.02
CA PRO A 22 -15.75 11.11 10.80
C PRO A 22 -16.67 11.88 9.85
N HIS A 23 -16.61 13.22 9.87
CA HIS A 23 -17.43 14.09 9.03
C HIS A 23 -16.98 14.17 7.56
N LEU A 24 -15.79 13.64 7.23
CA LEU A 24 -15.25 13.58 5.86
C LEU A 24 -15.28 12.17 5.27
N VAL A 25 -15.70 11.15 6.03
CA VAL A 25 -15.64 9.76 5.58
C VAL A 25 -16.45 9.55 4.31
N GLU A 26 -17.68 10.04 4.26
CA GLU A 26 -18.56 9.81 3.10
C GLU A 26 -18.03 10.48 1.83
N SER A 27 -17.58 11.74 1.92
CA SER A 27 -17.03 12.45 0.77
C SER A 27 -15.72 11.83 0.30
N CYS A 28 -14.82 11.49 1.24
CA CYS A 28 -13.56 10.82 0.94
C CYS A 28 -13.79 9.47 0.25
N LEU A 29 -14.71 8.65 0.76
CA LEU A 29 -15.06 7.37 0.15
C LEU A 29 -15.66 7.54 -1.25
N SER A 30 -16.50 8.54 -1.47
CA SER A 30 -17.09 8.81 -2.79
C SER A 30 -16.03 9.20 -3.83
N GLU A 31 -15.06 10.04 -3.46
CA GLU A 31 -13.96 10.41 -4.34
C GLU A 31 -13.05 9.23 -4.65
N LEU A 32 -12.71 8.43 -3.63
CA LEU A 32 -11.91 7.21 -3.80
C LEU A 32 -12.63 6.19 -4.69
N ASP A 33 -13.94 5.99 -4.53
CA ASP A 33 -14.71 5.11 -5.41
C ASP A 33 -14.66 5.56 -6.87
N PHE A 34 -14.76 6.87 -7.11
CA PHE A 34 -14.70 7.40 -8.46
C PHE A 34 -13.30 7.23 -9.08
N ARG A 35 -12.25 7.42 -8.28
CA ARG A 35 -10.86 7.23 -8.70
C ARG A 35 -10.57 5.76 -9.02
N GLU A 36 -11.00 4.85 -8.16
CA GLU A 36 -10.68 3.42 -8.22
C GLU A 36 -11.72 2.56 -8.96
N LYS A 37 -12.69 3.21 -9.64
CA LYS A 37 -13.75 2.58 -10.45
C LYS A 37 -13.25 1.61 -11.54
N GLY A 38 -11.96 1.56 -11.82
CA GLY A 38 -11.30 0.65 -12.77
C GLY A 38 -11.27 -0.82 -12.33
N GLY A 39 -12.29 -1.30 -11.62
CA GLY A 39 -12.41 -2.70 -11.18
C GLY A 39 -11.68 -3.05 -9.88
N TYR A 40 -11.27 -2.05 -9.08
CA TYR A 40 -10.76 -2.30 -7.74
C TYR A 40 -11.89 -2.62 -6.77
N GLU A 41 -11.65 -3.54 -5.84
CA GLU A 41 -12.57 -3.92 -4.78
C GLU A 41 -12.07 -3.34 -3.44
N ARG A 42 -12.99 -2.98 -2.55
CA ARG A 42 -12.68 -2.58 -1.17
C ARG A 42 -12.43 -3.81 -0.30
N ASP A 43 -11.35 -3.81 0.45
CA ASP A 43 -10.97 -4.87 1.39
C ASP A 43 -10.58 -4.24 2.75
N VAL A 44 -10.72 -4.98 3.85
CA VAL A 44 -10.24 -4.53 5.16
C VAL A 44 -9.11 -5.44 5.60
N ILE A 45 -7.91 -4.88 5.72
CA ILE A 45 -6.69 -5.61 6.04
C ILE A 45 -6.13 -5.19 7.40
N GLU A 46 -5.30 -6.06 7.97
CA GLU A 46 -4.45 -5.74 9.11
C GLU A 46 -3.13 -5.14 8.62
N VAL A 47 -2.71 -4.03 9.22
CA VAL A 47 -1.48 -3.31 8.87
C VAL A 47 -0.65 -3.17 10.13
N ALA A 48 0.59 -3.65 10.06
CA ALA A 48 1.62 -3.36 11.05
C ALA A 48 2.11 -1.92 10.87
N LEU A 49 1.99 -1.10 11.91
CA LEU A 49 2.56 0.25 11.95
C LEU A 49 4.05 0.15 12.29
N ASP A 50 4.86 1.03 11.71
CA ASP A 50 6.25 1.18 12.15
C ASP A 50 6.23 1.86 13.52
N ASP A 51 6.84 1.25 14.54
CA ASP A 51 6.92 1.79 15.91
C ASP A 51 7.91 2.98 16.00
N ARG A 52 8.51 3.39 14.87
CA ARG A 52 9.24 4.65 14.72
C ARG A 52 8.23 5.81 14.72
N GLY A 53 7.77 6.12 15.93
CA GLY A 53 6.70 7.07 16.20
C GLY A 53 6.92 8.44 15.56
N ASP A 54 5.85 8.94 14.98
CA ASP A 54 5.59 10.37 14.87
C ASP A 54 4.34 10.61 15.73
N ASP A 55 4.58 10.99 16.98
CA ASP A 55 3.78 11.89 17.82
C ASP A 55 4.40 11.94 19.22
N ASP A 56 5.47 12.74 19.31
CA ASP A 56 5.94 13.42 20.53
C ASP A 56 4.85 14.40 20.99
N ASP A 57 3.77 13.89 21.59
CA ASP A 57 2.71 14.71 22.19
C ASP A 57 2.02 13.98 23.37
N ASN A 58 2.78 13.24 24.18
CA ASN A 58 2.26 12.71 25.46
C ASN A 58 3.25 12.93 26.61
N GLU A 59 3.14 14.10 27.25
CA GLU A 59 3.53 14.28 28.65
C GLU A 59 2.68 13.34 29.52
N GLY A 60 3.22 12.17 29.89
CA GLY A 60 2.48 11.19 30.68
C GLY A 60 3.37 10.14 31.33
N ASP A 61 3.78 10.45 32.56
CA ASP A 61 4.13 9.60 33.70
C ASP A 61 4.57 8.14 33.45
N GLY A 62 5.76 7.81 33.97
CA GLY A 62 6.46 6.57 33.73
C GLY A 62 5.69 5.31 34.12
N GLY A 63 5.80 4.28 33.27
CA GLY A 63 5.34 2.94 33.59
C GLY A 63 5.60 1.95 32.47
N ASP A 64 6.40 0.93 32.81
CA ASP A 64 6.51 -0.38 32.14
C ASP A 64 7.34 -0.44 30.85
N GLU A 65 8.50 -1.11 30.95
CA GLU A 65 9.25 -1.68 29.81
C GLU A 65 8.41 -2.84 29.23
N GLY A 66 7.30 -2.48 28.57
CA GLY A 66 6.44 -3.42 27.87
C GLY A 66 7.08 -3.86 26.56
N ASP A 67 7.03 -5.16 26.31
CA ASP A 67 7.34 -5.86 25.05
C ASP A 67 7.11 -4.94 23.83
N GLY A 68 8.20 -4.65 23.08
CA GLY A 68 8.20 -3.80 21.88
C GLY A 68 7.42 -4.45 20.74
N GLY A 69 6.12 -4.62 20.96
CA GLY A 69 5.20 -5.29 20.07
C GLY A 69 4.70 -4.33 19.01
N THR A 70 4.86 -4.74 17.76
CA THR A 70 4.36 -4.04 16.58
C THR A 70 2.88 -3.71 16.72
N THR A 71 2.53 -2.42 16.65
CA THR A 71 1.13 -1.99 16.66
C THR A 71 0.43 -2.43 15.37
N VAL A 72 -0.74 -3.09 15.47
CA VAL A 72 -1.54 -3.53 14.32
C VAL A 72 -2.89 -2.81 14.26
N VAL A 73 -3.22 -2.24 13.11
CA VAL A 73 -4.50 -1.56 12.86
C VAL A 73 -5.28 -2.21 11.72
N ARG A 74 -6.62 -2.04 11.71
CA ARG A 74 -7.48 -2.44 10.60
C ARG A 74 -7.73 -1.26 9.68
N ALA A 75 -7.37 -1.39 8.40
CA ALA A 75 -7.48 -0.31 7.42
C ALA A 75 -8.23 -0.77 6.16
N LEU A 76 -8.91 0.19 5.51
CA LEU A 76 -9.53 -0.03 4.20
C LEU A 76 -8.45 0.03 3.10
N LEU A 77 -8.45 -0.95 2.20
CA LEU A 77 -7.57 -1.02 1.03
C LEU A 77 -8.42 -1.20 -0.24
N TYR A 78 -8.09 -0.46 -1.31
CA TYR A 78 -8.60 -0.74 -2.65
C TYR A 78 -7.64 -1.68 -3.38
N ARG A 79 -8.11 -2.86 -3.78
CA ARG A 79 -7.28 -3.92 -4.37
C ARG A 79 -7.79 -4.37 -5.73
N GLY A 80 -6.90 -4.38 -6.72
CA GLY A 80 -7.16 -4.97 -8.05
C GLY A 80 -6.81 -6.45 -8.05
N GLY A 81 -7.80 -7.33 -7.91
CA GLY A 81 -7.60 -8.78 -7.95
C GLY A 81 -7.46 -9.36 -9.37
N PRO A 82 -7.20 -10.67 -9.53
CA PRO A 82 -7.07 -11.32 -10.84
C PRO A 82 -8.32 -11.25 -11.73
N ARG A 83 -9.48 -10.91 -11.15
CA ARG A 83 -10.74 -10.69 -11.88
C ARG A 83 -10.91 -9.25 -12.40
N ASN A 84 -10.02 -8.34 -12.02
CA ASN A 84 -10.07 -6.96 -12.51
C ASN A 84 -9.78 -6.96 -14.04
N PRO A 85 -10.63 -6.36 -14.89
CA PRO A 85 -10.40 -6.29 -16.33
C PRO A 85 -9.09 -5.61 -16.75
N ALA A 86 -8.54 -4.73 -15.90
CA ALA A 86 -7.26 -4.07 -16.09
C ALA A 86 -6.06 -4.93 -15.62
N PHE A 87 -6.30 -6.11 -15.05
CA PHE A 87 -5.24 -7.01 -14.61
C PHE A 87 -4.50 -7.60 -15.81
N TRP A 88 -3.19 -7.37 -15.88
CA TRP A 88 -2.32 -7.93 -16.93
C TRP A 88 -1.32 -8.94 -16.33
N PRO A 89 -1.64 -10.26 -16.35
CA PRO A 89 -0.79 -11.28 -15.75
C PRO A 89 0.65 -11.26 -16.29
N ARG A 90 0.81 -10.94 -17.58
CA ARG A 90 2.12 -10.86 -18.21
C ARG A 90 3.02 -9.81 -17.56
N ALA A 91 2.47 -8.66 -17.19
CA ALA A 91 3.26 -7.58 -16.58
C ALA A 91 3.86 -7.99 -15.23
N LEU A 92 3.27 -8.97 -14.52
CA LEU A 92 3.81 -9.52 -13.27
C LEU A 92 4.95 -10.51 -13.49
N LEU A 93 4.93 -11.24 -14.61
CA LEU A 93 5.87 -12.33 -14.90
C LEU A 93 7.03 -11.90 -15.80
N ASP A 94 6.87 -10.81 -16.54
CA ASP A 94 7.80 -10.32 -17.57
C ASP A 94 8.17 -8.86 -17.24
N VAL A 95 9.15 -8.70 -16.33
CA VAL A 95 9.63 -7.38 -15.88
C VAL A 95 10.13 -6.52 -17.05
N PRO A 96 10.90 -7.02 -18.02
CA PRO A 96 11.28 -6.22 -19.19
C PRO A 96 10.08 -5.71 -19.99
N PHE A 97 9.05 -6.54 -20.18
CA PHE A 97 7.80 -6.10 -20.81
C PHE A 97 7.10 -5.00 -19.99
N ALA A 98 6.98 -5.18 -18.68
CA ALA A 98 6.38 -4.17 -17.80
C ALA A 98 7.15 -2.84 -17.89
N ALA A 99 8.47 -2.86 -17.81
CA ALA A 99 9.32 -1.67 -17.96
C ALA A 99 9.16 -0.98 -19.33
N ALA A 100 9.03 -1.76 -20.41
CA ALA A 100 8.79 -1.22 -21.75
C ALA A 100 7.40 -0.57 -21.90
N VAL A 101 6.40 -1.05 -21.16
CA VAL A 101 5.07 -0.42 -21.08
C VAL A 101 5.15 0.87 -20.24
N VAL A 102 5.80 0.82 -19.07
CA VAL A 102 5.95 1.98 -18.18
C VAL A 102 6.65 3.13 -18.88
N SER A 103 7.77 2.88 -19.56
CA SER A 103 8.58 3.91 -20.24
C SER A 103 7.93 4.58 -21.45
N ARG A 104 6.77 4.11 -21.93
CA ARG A 104 6.11 4.64 -23.14
C ARG A 104 4.66 5.06 -22.95
N SER A 105 4.03 4.66 -21.83
CA SER A 105 2.62 4.95 -21.59
C SER A 105 2.42 6.36 -21.07
N VAL A 106 1.42 7.07 -21.60
CA VAL A 106 1.02 8.40 -21.15
C VAL A 106 -0.50 8.41 -20.98
N GLY A 107 -0.96 8.77 -19.80
CA GLY A 107 -2.38 8.92 -19.48
C GLY A 107 -2.79 10.38 -19.25
N PRO A 108 -4.06 10.64 -18.91
CA PRO A 108 -4.54 11.98 -18.55
C PRO A 108 -3.78 12.61 -17.37
N SER A 109 -3.21 11.78 -16.49
CA SER A 109 -2.41 12.20 -15.33
C SER A 109 -0.93 12.43 -15.64
N GLY A 110 -0.49 12.21 -16.88
CA GLY A 110 0.91 12.33 -17.29
C GLY A 110 1.58 11.01 -17.69
N PRO A 111 2.92 11.03 -17.89
CA PRO A 111 3.74 9.85 -18.18
C PRO A 111 3.70 8.81 -17.05
N ASN A 112 3.73 7.53 -17.41
CA ASN A 112 3.63 6.44 -16.43
C ASN A 112 4.95 6.17 -15.67
N ASP A 113 6.09 6.55 -16.24
CA ASP A 113 7.39 6.49 -15.58
C ASP A 113 7.54 7.53 -14.46
N GLU A 114 6.96 8.73 -14.62
CA GLU A 114 6.88 9.74 -13.55
C GLU A 114 6.17 9.20 -12.31
N TYR A 115 5.11 8.39 -12.48
CA TYR A 115 4.44 7.73 -11.36
C TYR A 115 5.39 6.77 -10.61
N LEU A 116 6.13 5.95 -11.36
CA LEU A 116 7.06 4.98 -10.77
C LEU A 116 8.18 5.68 -9.99
N TYR A 117 8.78 6.73 -10.56
CA TYR A 117 9.85 7.47 -9.88
C TYR A 117 9.37 8.28 -8.68
N SER A 118 8.14 8.83 -8.74
CA SER A 118 7.55 9.53 -7.60
C SER A 118 7.30 8.57 -6.43
N LEU A 119 6.85 7.35 -6.72
CA LEU A 119 6.66 6.31 -5.70
C LEU A 119 7.99 5.85 -5.09
N ASP A 120 9.00 5.60 -5.92
CA ASP A 120 10.35 5.22 -5.46
C ASP A 120 10.96 6.32 -4.58
N GLY A 121 10.87 7.58 -5.00
CA GLY A 121 11.34 8.72 -4.21
C GLY A 121 10.62 8.85 -2.87
N PHE A 122 9.31 8.63 -2.85
CA PHE A 122 8.51 8.65 -1.61
C PHE A 122 8.93 7.54 -0.64
N LEU A 123 9.02 6.29 -1.10
CA LEU A 123 9.38 5.15 -0.25
C LEU A 123 10.81 5.28 0.30
N ASN A 124 11.79 5.60 -0.56
CA ASN A 124 13.17 5.76 -0.12
C ASN A 124 13.36 6.97 0.82
N GLY A 125 12.53 8.01 0.67
CA GLY A 125 12.50 9.15 1.58
C GLY A 125 11.85 8.84 2.94
N ALA A 126 10.88 7.93 2.98
CA ALA A 126 10.21 7.51 4.21
C ALA A 126 11.00 6.46 5.01
N SER A 127 11.89 5.71 4.36
CA SER A 127 12.77 4.72 5.02
C SER A 127 14.07 5.29 5.59
N SER A 128 14.30 6.62 5.50
CA SER A 128 15.53 7.32 5.96
C SER A 128 15.30 8.06 7.27
#